data_AF-A0A532CK95-F1
#
_entry.id   AF-A0A532CK95-F1
#
_cell.length_a   1.000
_cell.length_b   1.000
_cell.length_c   1.000
_cell.angle_alpha   90.00
_cell.angle_beta   90.00
_cell.angle_gamma   90.00
#
_symmetry.space_group_name_H-M   'P 1'
#
loop_
_entity.id
_entity.type
_entity.pdbx_description
1 polymer ?
#
loop_
_entity_poly.entity_id
_entity_poly.type
_entity_poly.pdbx_seq_one_letter_code
_entity_poly.pdbx_strand_id
1 'polypeptide(L)'
;MGRWTEELRELQAMIPEVSDTLTGPPAPELVAAALCHSLVATPQPIPPIRPGWLVAYRDQRGALCGGCDDRQRGTVEVCRWNENKWTLCLTDGQEIPLSIVLSVGPTDEAGRIIAAWTVREHGYDGEGPVTRGGENRCS
;
A
#
# COMPACT_ATOMS: atom_id res chain seq x y z
N MET A 1 40.43 25.01 17.70
CA MET A 1 40.94 24.27 18.86
C MET A 1 39.75 23.72 19.65
N GLY A 2 39.69 22.40 19.78
CA GLY A 2 39.06 21.71 20.91
C GLY A 2 37.56 21.40 20.82
N ARG A 3 37.23 20.13 21.10
CA ARG A 3 35.96 19.60 21.62
C ARG A 3 35.04 18.77 20.71
N TRP A 4 35.61 18.00 19.78
CA TRP A 4 34.85 16.89 19.14
C TRP A 4 35.56 15.52 19.18
N THR A 5 36.66 15.40 19.92
CA THR A 5 37.48 14.16 19.96
C THR A 5 37.49 13.42 21.30
N GLU A 6 36.75 13.88 22.31
CA GLU A 6 36.75 13.24 23.65
C GLU A 6 35.55 12.34 23.94
N GLU A 7 34.39 12.51 23.28
CA GLU A 7 33.23 11.64 23.50
C GLU A 7 33.32 10.25 22.82
N LEU A 8 34.28 10.04 21.93
CA LEU A 8 34.47 8.74 21.26
C LEU A 8 35.39 7.76 22.00
N ARG A 9 35.96 8.16 23.16
CA ARG A 9 36.83 7.29 23.98
C ARG A 9 36.12 6.58 25.12
N GLU A 10 34.97 7.04 25.57
CA GLU A 10 34.26 6.43 26.72
C GLU A 10 33.30 5.30 26.32
N LEU A 11 32.89 5.19 25.05
CA LEU A 11 32.06 4.08 24.57
C LEU A 11 32.84 2.80 24.25
N GLN A 12 34.17 2.81 24.36
CA GLN A 12 35.01 1.64 24.07
C GLN A 12 35.23 0.72 25.29
N ALA A 13 34.74 1.09 26.48
CA ALA A 13 34.91 0.34 27.73
C ALA A 13 33.79 -0.70 28.01
N MET A 14 32.83 -0.89 27.10
CA MET A 14 31.75 -1.87 27.24
C MET A 14 31.85 -3.05 26.26
N ILE A 15 33.06 -3.33 25.74
CA ILE A 15 33.30 -4.58 24.99
C ILE A 15 33.78 -5.62 25.99
N PRO A 16 32.99 -6.67 26.32
CA PRO A 16 33.50 -7.77 27.11
C PRO A 16 34.61 -8.47 26.31
N GLU A 17 35.80 -8.55 26.92
CA GLU A 17 36.92 -9.34 26.41
C GLU A 17 36.49 -10.80 26.31
N VAL A 18 36.23 -11.28 25.09
CA VAL A 18 36.12 -12.70 24.82
C VAL A 18 37.52 -13.30 24.97
N SER A 19 37.79 -13.88 26.15
CA SER A 19 38.97 -14.68 26.38
C SER A 19 39.01 -15.85 25.39
N ASP A 20 40.03 -15.84 24.54
CA ASP A 20 40.48 -16.99 23.79
C ASP A 20 40.91 -18.09 24.79
N THR A 21 40.10 -19.13 24.92
CA THR A 21 40.53 -20.41 25.46
C THR A 21 39.89 -21.53 24.65
N LEU A 22 40.73 -22.17 23.84
CA LEU A 22 40.45 -23.36 23.04
C LEU A 22 39.87 -24.49 23.91
N THR A 23 38.84 -25.21 23.43
CA THR A 23 38.75 -26.70 23.41
C THR A 23 37.36 -27.16 22.95
N GLY A 24 37.31 -27.83 21.79
CA GLY A 24 36.19 -28.70 21.39
C GLY A 24 35.78 -28.55 19.92
N PRO A 25 35.81 -29.61 19.08
CA PRO A 25 35.15 -29.57 17.78
C PRO A 25 33.63 -29.51 17.99
N PRO A 26 32.89 -28.62 17.30
CA PRO A 26 31.43 -28.63 17.37
C PRO A 26 30.91 -29.91 16.70
N ALA A 27 30.03 -30.62 17.41
CA ALA A 27 29.26 -31.73 16.88
C ALA A 27 28.51 -31.30 15.60
N PRO A 28 28.38 -32.17 14.57
CA PRO A 28 27.75 -31.82 13.29
C PRO A 28 26.21 -31.63 13.35
N GLU A 29 25.60 -31.55 14.53
CA GLU A 29 24.13 -31.66 14.67
C GLU A 29 23.37 -30.34 14.84
N LEU A 30 24.04 -29.19 14.81
CA LEU A 30 23.35 -27.88 14.96
C LEU A 30 23.73 -26.87 13.88
N VAL A 31 23.98 -27.36 12.66
CA VAL A 31 23.92 -26.53 11.43
C VAL A 31 22.46 -26.30 10.98
N ALA A 32 21.47 -26.84 11.69
CA ALA A 32 20.05 -26.76 11.36
C ALA A 32 19.34 -25.47 11.84
N ALA A 33 20.07 -24.41 12.17
CA ALA A 33 19.47 -23.09 12.47
C ALA A 33 19.76 -22.03 11.38
N ALA A 34 20.29 -22.45 10.23
CA ALA A 34 20.58 -21.57 9.09
C ALA A 34 19.50 -21.63 7.99
N LEU A 35 18.22 -21.75 8.37
CA LEU A 35 17.10 -21.60 7.45
C LEU A 35 16.05 -20.63 7.98
N CYS A 36 16.46 -19.58 8.70
CA CYS A 36 15.74 -18.32 8.59
C CYS A 36 16.10 -17.71 7.23
N HIS A 37 15.64 -18.34 6.15
CA HIS A 37 15.48 -17.67 4.88
C HIS A 37 14.58 -16.48 5.19
N SER A 38 15.22 -15.32 5.31
CA SER A 38 14.57 -14.03 5.28
C SER A 38 13.66 -14.05 4.06
N LEU A 39 12.38 -14.34 4.30
CA LEU A 39 11.32 -14.10 3.33
C LEU A 39 11.36 -12.60 3.15
N VAL A 40 12.12 -12.17 2.15
CA VAL A 40 12.10 -10.80 1.65
C VAL A 40 10.65 -10.57 1.28
N ALA A 41 9.89 -9.98 2.21
CA ALA A 41 8.52 -9.58 1.98
C ALA A 41 8.60 -8.63 0.79
N THR A 42 8.19 -9.09 -0.38
CA THR A 42 8.10 -8.22 -1.54
C THR A 42 7.16 -7.09 -1.14
N PRO A 43 7.60 -5.83 -1.26
CA PRO A 43 6.75 -4.71 -0.86
C PRO A 43 5.46 -4.80 -1.66
N GLN A 44 4.33 -4.95 -0.97
CA GLN A 44 3.04 -4.91 -1.66
C GLN A 44 2.87 -3.53 -2.30
N PRO A 45 2.26 -3.45 -3.50
CA PRO A 45 2.07 -2.17 -4.16
C PRO A 45 1.16 -1.28 -3.31
N ILE A 46 1.28 0.04 -3.49
CA ILE A 46 0.47 1.02 -2.76
C ILE A 46 -0.93 1.08 -3.38
N PRO A 47 -2.02 1.00 -2.60
CA PRO A 47 -3.37 1.03 -3.14
C PRO A 47 -3.66 2.37 -3.82
N PRO A 48 -4.17 2.36 -5.07
CA PRO A 48 -4.43 3.58 -5.83
C PRO A 48 -5.69 4.32 -5.40
N ILE A 49 -6.60 3.63 -4.73
CA ILE A 49 -7.87 4.19 -4.25
C ILE A 49 -7.94 4.00 -2.74
N ARG A 50 -8.27 5.08 -2.04
CA ARG A 50 -8.37 5.08 -0.58
C ARG A 50 -9.79 4.72 -0.13
N PRO A 51 -9.94 4.12 1.07
CA PRO A 51 -11.23 4.01 1.72
C PRO A 51 -11.97 5.36 1.79
N GLY A 52 -13.29 5.32 1.67
CA GLY A 52 -14.18 6.48 1.64
C GLY A 52 -14.36 7.13 0.27
N TRP A 53 -13.44 6.90 -0.68
CA TRP A 53 -13.59 7.43 -2.04
C TRP A 53 -14.78 6.79 -2.76
N LEU A 54 -15.34 7.51 -3.72
CA LEU A 54 -16.41 7.02 -4.56
C LEU A 54 -15.88 6.51 -5.89
N VAL A 55 -16.47 5.41 -6.37
CA VAL A 55 -16.22 4.85 -7.69
C VAL A 55 -17.53 4.63 -8.44
N ALA A 56 -17.50 4.82 -9.75
CA ALA A 56 -18.59 4.45 -10.64
C ALA A 56 -18.12 3.39 -11.63
N TYR A 57 -18.94 2.37 -11.90
CA TYR A 57 -18.61 1.24 -12.78
C TYR A 57 -19.86 0.70 -13.46
N ARG A 58 -19.69 -0.23 -14.41
CA ARG A 58 -20.81 -0.99 -14.98
C ARG A 58 -20.86 -2.39 -14.39
N ASP A 59 -22.04 -2.81 -13.94
CA ASP A 59 -22.25 -4.19 -13.50
C ASP A 59 -22.27 -5.17 -14.68
N GLN A 60 -22.49 -6.45 -14.38
CA GLN A 60 -22.56 -7.51 -15.40
C GLN A 60 -23.72 -7.35 -16.39
N ARG A 61 -24.74 -6.57 -16.04
CA ARG A 61 -25.89 -6.24 -16.90
C ARG A 61 -25.64 -4.97 -17.72
N GLY A 62 -24.49 -4.33 -17.53
CA GLY A 62 -24.13 -3.06 -18.15
C GLY A 62 -24.76 -1.84 -17.50
N ALA A 63 -25.47 -1.99 -16.37
CA ALA A 63 -26.05 -0.86 -15.65
C ALA A 63 -24.95 -0.06 -14.95
N LEU A 64 -25.04 1.27 -14.97
CA LEU A 64 -24.14 2.14 -14.21
C LEU A 64 -24.46 2.00 -12.73
N CYS A 65 -23.44 1.77 -11.91
CA CYS A 65 -23.55 1.61 -10.46
C CYS A 65 -22.51 2.48 -9.75
N GLY A 66 -22.75 2.78 -8.48
CA GLY A 66 -21.86 3.59 -7.68
C GLY A 66 -21.95 5.09 -7.99
N GLY A 67 -20.88 5.82 -7.65
CA GLY A 67 -20.82 7.28 -7.77
C GLY A 67 -21.61 8.00 -6.68
N CYS A 68 -21.92 9.28 -6.92
CA CYS A 68 -22.60 10.12 -5.94
C CYS A 68 -24.05 9.70 -5.67
N ASP A 69 -24.73 9.20 -6.72
CA ASP A 69 -26.15 8.84 -6.69
C ASP A 69 -26.41 7.47 -6.06
N ASP A 70 -25.37 6.63 -5.98
CA ASP A 70 -25.43 5.28 -5.43
C ASP A 70 -24.22 5.01 -4.51
N ARG A 71 -24.18 5.74 -3.39
CA ARG A 71 -23.04 5.68 -2.46
C ARG A 71 -22.82 4.30 -1.84
N GLN A 72 -23.88 3.53 -1.59
CA GLN A 72 -23.75 2.20 -0.97
C GLN A 72 -22.95 1.26 -1.86
N ARG A 73 -23.18 1.31 -3.17
CA ARG A 73 -22.47 0.49 -4.16
C ARG A 73 -21.27 1.20 -4.77
N GLY A 74 -20.91 2.38 -4.28
CA GLY A 74 -19.84 3.22 -4.82
C GLY A 74 -18.75 3.58 -3.83
N THR A 75 -18.98 3.45 -2.53
CA THR A 75 -18.00 3.81 -1.51
C THR A 75 -17.01 2.68 -1.31
N VAL A 76 -15.73 2.99 -1.46
CA VAL A 76 -14.65 2.03 -1.22
C VAL A 76 -14.47 1.83 0.27
N GLU A 77 -14.55 0.59 0.71
CA GLU A 77 -14.19 0.18 2.07
C GLU A 77 -12.71 -0.16 2.14
N VAL A 78 -12.19 -0.94 1.18
CA VAL A 78 -10.77 -1.30 1.12
C VAL A 78 -10.34 -1.61 -0.32
N CYS A 79 -9.08 -1.29 -0.65
CA CYS A 79 -8.44 -1.66 -1.91
C CYS A 79 -7.34 -2.69 -1.60
N ARG A 80 -7.46 -3.89 -2.16
CA ARG A 80 -6.59 -5.04 -1.88
C ARG A 80 -5.85 -5.49 -3.13
N TRP A 81 -4.60 -5.88 -2.96
CA TRP A 81 -3.81 -6.52 -4.02
C TRP A 81 -3.99 -8.04 -3.95
N ASN A 82 -4.74 -8.59 -4.91
CA ASN A 82 -5.04 -10.02 -4.99
C ASN A 82 -4.56 -10.54 -6.35
N GLU A 83 -3.84 -11.66 -6.41
CA GLU A 83 -3.50 -12.33 -7.68
C GLU A 83 -2.91 -11.38 -8.75
N ASN A 84 -2.07 -10.45 -8.34
CA ASN A 84 -1.45 -9.47 -9.23
C ASN A 84 -2.42 -8.43 -9.85
N LYS A 85 -3.55 -8.16 -9.20
CA LYS A 85 -4.54 -7.13 -9.59
C LYS A 85 -5.12 -6.42 -8.38
N TRP A 86 -5.55 -5.18 -8.59
CA TRP A 86 -6.29 -4.41 -7.58
C TRP A 86 -7.76 -4.82 -7.56
N THR A 87 -8.27 -5.13 -6.37
CA THR A 87 -9.69 -5.40 -6.09
C THR A 87 -10.21 -4.39 -5.08
N LEU A 88 -11.37 -3.80 -5.34
CA LEU A 88 -12.07 -2.91 -4.42
C LEU A 88 -13.16 -3.70 -3.71
N CYS A 89 -13.15 -3.67 -2.38
CA CYS A 89 -14.30 -4.04 -1.58
C CYS A 89 -15.10 -2.76 -1.32
N LEU A 90 -16.40 -2.82 -1.60
CA LEU A 90 -17.34 -1.72 -1.45
C LEU A 90 -18.12 -1.87 -0.15
N THR A 91 -18.69 -0.77 0.35
CA THR A 91 -19.42 -0.75 1.64
C THR A 91 -20.68 -1.62 1.68
N ASP A 92 -21.19 -2.05 0.53
CA ASP A 92 -22.29 -3.01 0.41
C ASP A 92 -21.82 -4.48 0.48
N GLY A 93 -20.51 -4.71 0.66
CA GLY A 93 -19.88 -6.02 0.68
C GLY A 93 -19.52 -6.57 -0.70
N GLN A 94 -19.78 -5.83 -1.79
CA GLN A 94 -19.42 -6.26 -3.13
C GLN A 94 -17.92 -6.11 -3.37
N GLU A 95 -17.32 -7.09 -4.07
CA GLU A 95 -15.95 -6.99 -4.57
C GLU A 95 -15.95 -6.76 -6.08
N ILE A 96 -15.21 -5.75 -6.53
CA ILE A 96 -15.04 -5.46 -7.96
C ILE A 96 -13.56 -5.31 -8.32
N PRO A 97 -13.13 -5.79 -9.51
CA PRO A 97 -11.78 -5.50 -9.99
C PRO A 97 -11.65 -4.01 -10.33
N LEU A 98 -10.50 -3.41 -10.03
CA LEU A 98 -10.25 -2.00 -10.33
C LEU A 98 -10.40 -1.68 -11.84
N SER A 99 -10.15 -2.66 -12.71
CA SER A 99 -10.19 -2.52 -14.17
C SER A 99 -11.58 -2.20 -14.75
N ILE A 100 -12.67 -2.42 -13.99
CA ILE A 100 -14.03 -2.08 -14.45
C ILE A 100 -14.48 -0.69 -13.99
N VAL A 101 -13.69 -0.02 -13.16
CA VAL A 101 -14.01 1.33 -12.67
C VAL A 101 -13.90 2.33 -13.81
N LEU A 102 -14.95 3.12 -13.99
CA LEU A 102 -15.08 4.12 -15.04
C LEU A 102 -14.73 5.52 -14.56
N SER A 103 -15.00 5.82 -13.29
CA SER A 103 -14.73 7.11 -12.67
C SER A 103 -14.40 6.92 -11.19
N VAL A 104 -13.52 7.79 -10.69
CA VAL A 104 -13.15 7.86 -9.28
C VAL A 104 -13.37 9.29 -8.78
N GLY A 105 -13.92 9.42 -7.58
CA GLY A 105 -14.13 10.70 -6.91
C GLY A 105 -13.63 10.67 -5.48
N PRO A 106 -12.49 11.33 -5.18
CA PRO A 106 -12.04 11.53 -3.81
C PRO A 106 -13.06 12.28 -3.00
N THR A 107 -13.15 11.92 -1.73
CA THR A 107 -14.06 12.55 -0.78
C THR A 107 -13.30 13.28 0.33
N ASP A 108 -13.92 14.31 0.90
CA ASP A 108 -13.49 14.91 2.16
C ASP A 108 -13.94 14.05 3.36
N GLU A 109 -13.62 14.50 4.58
CA GLU A 109 -14.00 13.83 5.83
C GLU A 109 -15.53 13.78 6.05
N ALA A 110 -16.29 14.67 5.42
CA ALA A 110 -17.75 14.67 5.45
C ALA A 110 -18.34 13.76 4.35
N GLY A 111 -17.51 13.05 3.58
CA GLY A 111 -17.92 12.17 2.50
C GLY A 111 -18.33 12.91 1.22
N ARG A 112 -18.07 14.21 1.10
CA ARG A 112 -18.40 15.02 -0.09
C ARG A 112 -17.31 14.90 -1.15
N ILE A 113 -17.70 14.81 -2.42
CA ILE A 113 -16.76 14.70 -3.53
C ILE A 113 -15.97 16.01 -3.67
N ILE A 114 -14.64 15.90 -3.70
CA ILE A 114 -13.73 17.04 -3.90
C ILE A 114 -13.48 17.25 -5.41
N ALA A 115 -13.31 16.16 -6.14
CA ALA A 115 -13.10 16.13 -7.59
C ALA A 115 -13.57 14.79 -8.14
N ALA A 116 -13.74 14.68 -9.46
CA ALA A 116 -14.01 13.41 -10.12
C ALA A 116 -13.32 13.34 -11.48
N TRP A 117 -12.81 12.17 -11.83
CA TRP A 117 -12.15 11.94 -13.12
C TRP A 117 -12.54 10.58 -13.70
N THR A 118 -12.66 10.54 -15.02
CA THR A 118 -12.83 9.29 -15.77
C THR A 118 -11.49 8.53 -15.73
N VAL A 119 -11.55 7.22 -15.45
CA VAL A 119 -10.34 6.37 -15.39
C VAL A 119 -9.78 6.11 -16.79
N ARG A 120 -10.64 6.13 -17.82
CA ARG A 120 -10.25 5.85 -19.21
C ARG A 120 -9.54 7.00 -19.92
N GLU A 121 -9.66 8.25 -19.47
CA GLU A 121 -9.03 9.39 -20.14
C GLU A 121 -7.65 9.77 -19.57
N HIS A 122 -7.24 9.20 -18.44
CA HIS A 122 -5.97 9.55 -17.78
C HIS A 122 -5.00 8.39 -17.55
N GLY A 123 -5.20 7.25 -18.23
CA GLY A 123 -4.17 6.22 -18.33
C GLY A 123 -3.68 5.71 -16.97
N TYR A 124 -4.59 5.37 -16.04
CA TYR A 124 -4.18 4.55 -14.90
C TYR A 124 -3.99 3.11 -15.38
N ASP A 125 -2.81 2.83 -15.93
CA ASP A 125 -2.34 1.54 -16.45
C ASP A 125 -1.56 0.72 -15.41
N GLY A 126 -1.39 1.26 -14.20
CA GLY A 126 -0.74 0.58 -13.07
C GLY A 126 0.65 1.10 -12.73
N GLU A 127 1.22 2.03 -13.49
CA GLU A 127 2.49 2.71 -13.14
C GLU A 127 2.29 4.23 -13.00
N GLY A 128 2.65 4.81 -11.86
CA GLY A 128 2.69 6.27 -11.71
C GLY A 128 3.82 6.87 -12.56
N PRO A 129 3.78 8.17 -12.94
CA PRO A 129 3.61 9.28 -11.99
C PRO A 129 2.67 10.43 -12.43
N VAL A 130 2.39 11.29 -11.44
CA VAL A 130 1.54 12.50 -11.42
C VAL A 130 1.62 13.38 -12.67
N THR A 131 0.48 13.70 -13.31
CA THR A 131 0.22 15.07 -13.81
C THR A 131 -1.28 15.44 -13.88
N ARG A 132 -1.56 16.67 -13.40
CA ARG A 132 -2.71 17.59 -13.57
C ARG A 132 -3.85 17.10 -14.50
N GLY A 133 -5.11 17.10 -14.10
CA GLY A 133 -5.85 18.17 -13.43
C GLY A 133 -6.98 18.62 -14.37
N GLY A 134 -8.15 17.99 -14.26
CA GLY A 134 -9.37 18.33 -14.99
C GLY A 134 -10.55 18.42 -14.01
N GLU A 135 -10.95 19.63 -13.66
CA GLU A 135 -11.98 19.92 -12.66
C GLU A 135 -13.37 19.90 -13.33
N ASN A 136 -14.07 18.78 -13.24
CA ASN A 136 -15.49 18.70 -13.60
C ASN A 136 -16.32 18.78 -12.31
N ARG A 137 -16.92 19.96 -12.09
CA ARG A 137 -17.77 20.25 -10.93
C ARG A 137 -19.22 19.88 -11.28
N CYS A 138 -19.77 18.82 -10.69
CA CYS A 138 -21.22 18.57 -10.77
C CYS A 138 -21.94 19.57 -9.86
N SER A 139 -22.90 20.31 -10.43
CA SER A 139 -23.78 21.27 -9.73
C SER A 139 -24.98 20.58 -9.10
#